data_AF-A0A6H0M6G3-F1
#
_entry.id   AF-A0A6H0M6G3-F1
#
_cell.length_a   1.000
_cell.length_b   1.000
_cell.length_c   1.000
_cell.angle_alpha   90.00
_cell.angle_beta   90.00
_cell.angle_gamma   90.00
#
_symmetry.space_group_name_H-M   'P 1'
#
loop_
_entity.id
_entity.type
_entity.pdbx_description
1 polymer ?
#
loop_
_entity_poly.entity_id
_entity_poly.type
_entity_poly.pdbx_seq_one_letter_code
_entity_poly.pdbx_strand_id
1 'polypeptide(L)' 'LTIMITLFNWSPLTILMTGAATFLTASYTLFMFTTTQRGPLPTHITRMQNSTSREHLLMALHIIPLLLLILKPSLIS' A
#
# COMPACT_ATOMS: atom_id res chain seq x y z
N LEU A 1 0.77 13.84 3.56
CA LEU A 1 0.10 14.82 4.46
C LEU A 1 0.26 16.25 3.97
N THR A 2 1.47 16.69 3.62
CA THR A 2 1.75 18.04 3.08
C THR A 2 0.78 18.45 1.96
N ILE A 3 0.54 17.56 0.98
CA ILE A 3 -0.41 17.80 -0.12
C ILE A 3 -1.86 17.97 0.36
N MET A 4 -2.30 17.18 1.34
CA MET A 4 -3.66 17.32 1.90
C MET A 4 -3.82 18.64 2.64
N ILE A 5 -2.79 19.07 3.39
CA ILE A 5 -2.79 20.36 4.10
C ILE A 5 -2.84 21.51 3.09
N THR A 6 -2.06 21.46 2.00
CA THR A 6 -2.09 22.52 0.97
C THR A 6 -3.43 22.60 0.25
N LEU A 7 -4.07 21.47 -0.04
CA LEU A 7 -5.41 21.44 -0.67
C LEU A 7 -6.49 21.97 0.28
N PHE A 8 -6.41 21.61 1.56
CA PHE A 8 -7.33 22.12 2.57
C PHE A 8 -7.22 23.64 2.74
N ASN A 9 -5.99 24.17 2.76
CA ASN A 9 -5.76 25.61 2.80
C ASN A 9 -6.31 26.35 1.56
N TRP A 10 -6.34 25.69 0.40
CA TRP A 10 -6.89 26.26 -0.83
C TRP A 10 -8.42 26.27 -0.84
N SER A 11 -9.06 25.18 -0.41
CA SER A 11 -10.51 25.14 -0.17
C SER A 11 -10.86 24.03 0.83
N PRO A 12 -11.60 24.34 1.91
CA PRO A 12 -11.93 23.36 2.94
C PRO A 12 -12.85 22.24 2.44
N LEU A 13 -13.60 22.45 1.34
CA LEU A 13 -14.45 21.42 0.74
C LEU A 13 -13.65 20.24 0.18
N THR A 14 -12.37 20.44 -0.15
CA THR A 14 -11.49 19.39 -0.69
C THR A 14 -11.20 18.28 0.32
N ILE A 15 -11.43 18.50 1.63
CA ILE A 15 -11.23 17.47 2.66
C ILE A 15 -12.20 16.30 2.51
N LEU A 16 -13.43 16.57 2.05
CA LEU A 16 -14.44 15.53 1.87
C LEU A 16 -14.04 14.58 0.73
N MET A 17 -13.56 15.16 -0.39
CA MET A 17 -13.09 14.39 -1.55
C MET A 17 -11.80 13.62 -1.24
N THR A 18 -10.81 14.28 -0.63
CA THR A 18 -9.53 13.63 -0.29
C THR A 18 -9.67 12.59 0.82
N GLY A 19 -10.55 12.83 1.79
CA GLY A 19 -10.92 11.87 2.83
C GLY A 19 -11.62 10.64 2.26
N ALA A 20 -12.60 10.83 1.38
CA ALA A 20 -13.27 9.73 0.68
C ALA A 20 -12.29 8.91 -0.19
N ALA A 21 -11.40 9.58 -0.92
CA ALA A 21 -10.36 8.91 -1.71
C ALA A 21 -9.46 8.04 -0.83
N THR A 22 -8.97 8.60 0.29
CA THR A 22 -8.10 7.87 1.24
C THR A 22 -8.82 6.68 1.86
N PHE A 23 -10.08 6.83 2.24
CA PHE A 23 -10.92 5.76 2.78
C PHE A 23 -11.11 4.61 1.77
N LEU A 24 -11.42 4.94 0.52
CA LEU A 24 -11.59 3.95 -0.55
C LEU A 24 -10.27 3.22 -0.84
N THR A 25 -9.15 3.94 -0.91
CA THR A 25 -7.82 3.33 -1.10
C THR A 25 -7.51 2.35 0.03
N ALA A 26 -7.69 2.75 1.29
CA ALA A 26 -7.46 1.88 2.43
C ALA A 26 -8.37 0.64 2.42
N SER A 27 -9.66 0.82 2.12
CA SER A 27 -10.63 -0.28 2.04
C SER A 27 -10.27 -1.29 0.95
N TYR A 28 -9.90 -0.81 -0.24
CA TYR A 28 -9.49 -1.68 -1.35
C TYR A 28 -8.19 -2.43 -1.05
N THR A 29 -7.18 -1.75 -0.50
CA THR A 29 -5.93 -2.41 -0.10
C THR A 29 -6.18 -3.48 0.96
N LEU A 30 -7.04 -3.20 1.94
CA LEU A 30 -7.41 -4.17 2.97
C LEU A 30 -8.16 -5.36 2.36
N PHE A 31 -9.11 -5.13 1.46
CA PHE A 31 -9.83 -6.20 0.75
C PHE A 31 -8.87 -7.09 -0.04
N MET A 32 -7.93 -6.51 -0.78
CA MET A 32 -6.91 -7.27 -1.49
C MET A 32 -6.03 -8.09 -0.53
N PHE A 33 -5.62 -7.52 0.60
CA PHE A 33 -4.82 -8.23 1.60
C PHE A 33 -5.59 -9.37 2.25
N THR A 34 -6.85 -9.15 2.66
CA THR A 34 -7.65 -10.20 3.28
C THR A 34 -7.94 -11.30 2.28
N THR A 35 -8.41 -10.99 1.07
CA THR A 35 -8.79 -12.02 0.08
C THR A 35 -7.62 -12.85 -0.45
N THR A 36 -6.41 -12.27 -0.55
CA THR A 36 -5.25 -12.99 -1.11
C THR A 36 -4.38 -13.67 -0.05
N GLN A 37 -4.28 -13.09 1.16
CA GLN A 37 -3.38 -13.59 2.21
C GLN A 37 -4.12 -14.22 3.40
N ARG A 38 -5.42 -13.95 3.59
CA ARG A 38 -6.19 -14.45 4.73
C ARG A 38 -7.40 -15.28 4.31
N GLY A 39 -7.62 -16.39 5.00
CA GLY A 39 -8.75 -17.29 4.75
C GLY A 39 -8.32 -18.63 4.18
N PRO A 40 -9.28 -19.56 4.02
CA PRO A 40 -9.00 -20.89 3.54
C PRO A 40 -8.61 -20.87 2.07
N LEU A 41 -7.54 -21.58 1.73
CA LEU A 41 -7.17 -21.83 0.34
C LEU A 41 -8.30 -22.64 -0.32
N PRO A 42 -8.65 -22.36 -1.59
CA PRO A 42 -9.61 -23.16 -2.34
C PRO A 42 -9.21 -24.64 -2.33
N THR A 43 -10.16 -25.52 -2.03
CA THR A 43 -9.93 -26.97 -1.89
C THR A 43 -9.45 -27.67 -3.16
N HIS A 44 -9.64 -27.03 -4.33
CA HIS A 44 -9.12 -27.50 -5.61
C HIS A 44 -7.62 -27.21 -5.81
N ILE A 45 -7.02 -26.29 -5.04
CA ILE A 45 -5.59 -25.98 -5.13
C ILE A 45 -4.82 -26.95 -4.23
N THR A 46 -4.30 -28.01 -4.84
CA THR A 46 -3.59 -29.10 -4.13
C THR A 46 -2.09 -28.88 -4.02
N ARG A 47 -1.52 -27.98 -4.83
CA ARG A 47 -0.08 -27.65 -4.83
C ARG A 47 0.14 -26.16 -5.07
N MET A 48 0.66 -25.48 -4.04
CA MET A 48 1.21 -24.12 -4.17
C MET A 48 2.73 -24.23 -4.30
N GLN A 49 3.32 -23.53 -5.28
CA GLN A 49 4.77 -23.44 -5.38
C GLN A 49 5.28 -22.49 -4.30
N ASN A 50 6.29 -22.92 -3.54
CA ASN A 50 6.94 -22.05 -2.55
C ASN A 50 7.63 -20.88 -3.25
N SER A 51 7.64 -19.72 -2.60
CA SER A 51 8.28 -18.52 -3.14
C SER A 51 9.79 -18.73 -3.32
N THR A 52 10.30 -18.26 -4.46
CA THR A 52 11.70 -18.45 -4.87
C THR A 52 12.62 -17.37 -4.28
N SER A 53 13.93 -17.64 -4.17
CA SER A 53 14.90 -16.65 -3.68
C SER A 53 14.94 -15.38 -4.54
N ARG A 54 14.70 -15.51 -5.84
CA ARG A 54 14.56 -14.39 -6.78
C ARG A 54 13.37 -13.48 -6.41
N GLU A 55 12.22 -14.06 -6.08
CA GLU A 55 11.02 -13.30 -5.70
C GLU A 55 11.23 -12.55 -4.39
N HIS A 56 11.89 -13.18 -3.40
CA HIS A 56 12.24 -12.53 -2.14
C HIS A 56 13.20 -11.35 -2.36
N LEU A 57 14.23 -11.52 -3.19
CA LEU A 57 15.17 -10.44 -3.53
C LEU A 57 14.46 -9.30 -4.24
N LEU A 58 13.57 -9.61 -5.18
CA LEU A 58 12.79 -8.61 -5.90
C LEU A 58 11.92 -7.81 -4.93
N MET A 59 11.22 -8.46 -4.01
CA MET A 59 10.38 -7.79 -3.01
C MET A 59 11.23 -6.95 -2.05
N ALA A 60 12.38 -7.46 -1.60
CA ALA A 60 13.31 -6.71 -0.77
C ALA A 60 13.81 -5.44 -1.47
N LEU A 61 14.17 -5.53 -2.75
CA LEU A 61 14.62 -4.39 -3.55
C LEU A 61 13.53 -3.32 -3.73
N HIS A 62 12.24 -3.66 -3.64
CA HIS A 62 11.16 -2.69 -3.66
C HIS A 62 10.87 -2.10 -2.27
N ILE A 63 10.86 -2.92 -1.22
CA ILE A 63 10.48 -2.48 0.14
C ILE A 63 11.58 -1.67 0.81
N ILE A 64 12.85 -2.07 0.67
CA ILE A 64 14.00 -1.38 1.29
C ILE A 64 14.09 0.10 0.88
N PRO A 65 14.07 0.47 -0.42
CA PRO A 65 14.13 1.88 -0.79
C PRO A 65 12.88 2.64 -0.33
N LEU A 66 11.69 2.05 -0.41
CA LEU A 66 10.47 2.69 0.09
C LEU A 66 10.57 3.02 1.59
N LEU A 67 11.05 2.06 2.39
CA LEU A 67 11.25 2.24 3.83
C LEU A 67 12.32 3.30 4.13
N LEU A 68 13.40 3.32 3.35
CA LEU A 68 14.46 4.32 3.44
C LEU A 68 13.94 5.74 3.14
N LEU A 69 13.05 5.89 2.16
CA LEU A 69 12.41 7.17 1.83
C LEU A 69 11.45 7.64 2.94
N ILE A 70 10.76 6.72 3.62
CA ILE A 70 9.90 7.05 4.78
C ILE A 70 10.75 7.53 5.96
N LEU A 71 11.88 6.87 6.23
CA LEU A 71 12.77 7.22 7.34
C LEU A 71 13.53 8.52 7.09
N LYS A 72 13.94 8.79 5.85
CA LYS A 72 14.71 9.98 5.48
C LYS A 72 14.10 10.67 4.26
N PRO A 73 12.99 11.40 4.44
CA PRO A 73 12.29 12.08 3.33
C PRO A 73 13.13 13.20 2.69
N SER A 74 14.19 13.66 3.35
CA SER A 74 15.13 14.64 2.81
C SER A 74 15.92 14.14 1.59
N LEU A 75 15.85 12.84 1.25
CA LEU A 75 16.53 12.28 0.08
C LEU A 75 15.82 12.59 -1.25
N ILE A 76 14.54 13.01 -1.21
CA ILE A 76 13.74 13.39 -2.38
C ILE A 76 13.40 14.89 -2.38
N SER A 77 13.69 15.59 -1.28
CA SER A 77 13.39 17.00 -1.12
C SER A 77 14.32 17.90 -1.92
#